data_AF-A0AAW7DCL0-F1
#
_entry.id   AF-A0AAW7DCL0-F1
#
_cell.length_a   1.000
_cell.length_b   1.000
_cell.length_c   1.000
_cell.angle_alpha   90.00
_cell.angle_beta   90.00
_cell.angle_gamma   90.00
#
_symmetry.space_group_name_H-M   'P 1'
#
loop_
_entity.id
_entity.type
_entity.pdbx_description
1 polymer ?
#
loop_
_entity_poly.entity_id
_entity_poly.type
_entity_poly.pdbx_seq_one_letter_code
_entity_poly.pdbx_strand_id
1 'polypeptide(L)'
;MNKKKILLKTSIFFCLVSFLIPFFLKSNNDSWVTVLGTAFTSLGAIATFITLLIAIFLFNKFSLDNKFLENQTLKVLELADYLKGKTIKIKTENFTYYLRFNIDDPKLEKELFYEKMKSKTVVINFDDFSLFTDTILEMKRSYWLPQEIKEKLEFLNIYGIKEIPDNLEEANLAKVFFKDKSNNEDFYVTLPNLTVEELLLKKNILVKEIHNWLNKYSEIKIDLKLEEPEKYIDEK
;
A
#
# COMPACT_ATOMS: atom_id res chain seq x y z
N MET A 1 12.41 -20.55 10.02
CA MET A 1 12.04 -21.94 10.41
C MET A 1 12.43 -22.35 11.85
N ASN A 2 13.24 -21.58 12.60
CA ASN A 2 13.76 -22.00 13.93
C ASN A 2 12.93 -21.61 15.18
N LYS A 3 12.12 -20.55 15.14
CA LYS A 3 11.43 -20.02 16.35
C LYS A 3 10.42 -21.00 16.98
N LYS A 4 9.65 -21.74 16.16
CA LYS A 4 8.67 -22.73 16.65
C LYS A 4 9.33 -23.91 17.39
N LYS A 5 10.46 -24.41 16.86
CA LYS A 5 11.23 -25.51 17.48
C LYS A 5 11.86 -25.07 18.81
N ILE A 6 12.32 -23.83 18.90
CA ILE A 6 12.89 -23.26 20.13
C ILE A 6 11.80 -23.15 21.20
N LEU A 7 10.63 -22.60 20.85
CA LEU A 7 9.51 -22.38 21.78
C LEU A 7 8.94 -23.69 22.34
N LEU A 8 8.88 -24.74 21.51
CA LEU A 8 8.48 -26.08 21.94
C LEU A 8 9.50 -26.66 22.95
N LYS A 9 10.80 -26.57 22.62
CA LYS A 9 11.87 -27.09 23.50
C LYS A 9 11.91 -26.36 24.84
N THR A 10 11.76 -25.04 24.86
CA THR A 10 11.71 -24.27 26.11
C THR A 10 10.48 -24.59 26.94
N SER A 11 9.32 -24.79 26.32
CA SER A 11 8.09 -25.16 27.04
C SER A 11 8.20 -26.52 27.72
N ILE A 12 8.75 -27.51 27.01
CA ILE A 12 9.01 -28.85 27.56
C ILE A 12 9.99 -28.78 28.72
N PHE A 13 11.05 -27.96 28.60
CA PHE A 13 12.03 -27.76 29.66
C PHE A 13 11.40 -27.16 30.93
N PHE A 14 10.57 -26.12 30.81
CA PHE A 14 9.89 -25.52 31.96
C PHE A 14 8.92 -26.49 32.65
N CYS A 15 8.17 -27.29 31.89
CA CYS A 15 7.30 -28.33 32.45
C CYS A 15 8.11 -29.40 33.22
N LEU A 16 9.23 -29.86 32.66
CA LEU A 16 10.13 -30.83 33.31
C LEU A 16 10.73 -30.28 34.60
N VAL A 17 11.22 -29.05 34.56
CA VAL A 17 11.81 -28.38 35.74
C VAL A 17 10.75 -28.18 36.83
N SER A 18 9.55 -27.72 36.48
CA SER A 18 8.42 -27.57 37.40
C SER A 18 8.04 -28.86 38.11
N PHE A 19 8.04 -29.97 37.37
CA PHE A 19 7.70 -31.27 37.91
C PHE A 19 8.78 -31.78 38.87
N LEU A 20 10.05 -31.50 38.59
CA LEU A 20 11.18 -31.97 39.40
C LEU A 20 11.46 -31.12 40.64
N ILE A 21 11.18 -29.81 40.61
CA ILE A 21 11.44 -28.88 41.73
C ILE A 21 10.89 -29.38 43.08
N PRO A 22 9.64 -29.87 43.19
CA PRO A 22 9.09 -30.34 44.46
C PRO A 22 9.84 -31.54 45.05
N PHE A 23 10.50 -32.34 44.24
CA PHE A 23 11.32 -33.46 44.71
C PHE A 23 12.64 -33.01 45.33
N PHE A 24 13.19 -31.88 44.88
CA PHE A 24 14.40 -31.28 45.46
C PHE A 24 14.11 -30.44 46.71
N LEU A 25 12.88 -29.92 46.84
CA LEU A 25 12.43 -29.11 47.98
C LEU A 25 11.69 -29.92 49.05
N LYS A 26 11.65 -31.25 48.92
CA LYS A 26 10.98 -32.16 49.85
C LYS A 26 11.56 -32.03 51.26
N SER A 27 10.72 -31.78 52.26
CA SER A 27 11.09 -31.87 53.67
C SER A 27 11.08 -33.33 54.14
N ASN A 28 11.87 -33.66 55.17
CA ASN A 28 11.94 -35.02 55.73
C ASN A 28 10.58 -35.51 56.27
N ASN A 29 9.66 -34.60 56.58
CA ASN A 29 8.33 -34.92 57.10
C ASN A 29 7.28 -35.09 55.98
N ASP A 30 7.61 -34.80 54.72
CA ASP A 30 6.65 -34.87 53.63
C ASP A 30 6.51 -36.29 53.11
N SER A 31 5.27 -36.78 53.05
CA SER A 31 4.97 -38.05 52.41
C SER A 31 5.23 -37.98 50.90
N TRP A 32 5.59 -39.12 50.29
CA TRP A 32 5.77 -39.20 48.84
C TRP A 32 4.51 -38.80 48.06
N VAL A 33 3.31 -39.09 48.60
CA VAL A 33 2.03 -38.74 47.98
C VAL A 33 1.83 -37.23 47.93
N THR A 34 2.18 -36.51 49.00
CA THR A 34 2.10 -35.04 49.05
C THR A 34 3.05 -34.37 48.06
N VAL A 35 4.30 -34.84 47.96
CA VAL A 35 5.28 -34.30 47.00
C VAL A 35 4.83 -34.53 45.57
N LEU A 36 4.32 -35.73 45.26
CA LEU A 36 3.80 -36.07 43.94
C LEU A 36 2.59 -35.20 43.58
N GLY A 37 1.68 -34.99 44.55
CA GLY A 37 0.55 -34.07 44.40
C GLY A 37 1.00 -32.64 44.08
N THR A 38 1.99 -32.10 44.80
CA THR A 38 2.54 -30.77 44.50
C THR A 38 3.21 -30.69 43.13
N ALA A 39 3.89 -31.75 42.66
CA ALA A 39 4.50 -31.81 41.34
C ALA A 39 3.49 -31.81 40.20
N PHE A 40 2.37 -32.53 40.34
CA PHE A 40 1.29 -32.47 39.35
C PHE A 40 0.57 -31.13 39.37
N THR A 41 0.43 -30.51 40.55
CA THR A 41 -0.20 -29.19 40.68
C THR A 41 0.66 -28.10 40.05
N SER A 42 1.99 -28.14 40.27
CA SER A 42 2.93 -27.20 39.64
C SER A 42 2.95 -27.37 38.12
N LEU A 43 3.00 -28.62 37.65
CA LEU A 43 2.94 -28.94 36.22
C LEU A 43 1.65 -28.43 35.59
N GLY A 44 0.52 -28.63 36.25
CA GLY A 44 -0.78 -28.10 35.84
C GLY A 44 -0.76 -26.58 35.73
N ALA A 45 -0.27 -25.88 36.76
CA ALA A 45 -0.17 -24.43 36.77
C ALA A 45 0.72 -23.87 35.63
N ILE A 46 1.89 -24.48 35.39
CA ILE A 46 2.77 -24.08 34.28
C ILE A 46 2.12 -24.39 32.93
N ALA A 47 1.47 -25.54 32.78
CA ALA A 47 0.77 -25.89 31.54
C ALA A 47 -0.32 -24.86 31.23
N THR A 48 -1.17 -24.50 32.20
CA THR A 48 -2.20 -23.47 32.04
C THR A 48 -1.61 -22.11 31.68
N PHE A 49 -0.50 -21.71 32.31
CA PHE A 49 0.19 -20.47 32.00
C PHE A 49 0.74 -20.45 30.57
N ILE A 50 1.35 -21.53 30.11
CA ILE A 50 1.83 -21.67 28.72
C ILE A 50 0.65 -21.60 27.74
N THR A 51 -0.48 -22.27 28.05
CA THR A 51 -1.69 -22.20 27.23
C THR A 51 -2.22 -20.78 27.13
N LEU A 52 -2.24 -20.02 28.24
CA LEU A 52 -2.63 -18.60 28.23
C LEU A 52 -1.71 -17.76 27.34
N LEU A 53 -0.39 -17.94 27.44
CA LEU A 53 0.56 -17.25 26.57
C LEU A 53 0.32 -17.57 25.09
N ILE A 54 0.09 -18.85 24.76
CA ILE A 54 -0.23 -19.27 23.39
C ILE A 54 -1.53 -18.60 22.93
N ALA A 55 -2.57 -18.57 23.76
CA ALA A 55 -3.83 -17.91 23.42
C ALA A 55 -3.66 -16.41 23.18
N ILE A 56 -2.87 -15.70 23.99
CA ILE A 56 -2.54 -14.28 23.79
C ILE A 56 -1.76 -14.09 22.48
N PHE A 57 -0.77 -14.93 22.19
CA PHE A 57 -0.01 -14.86 20.94
C PHE A 57 -0.88 -15.13 19.71
N LEU A 58 -1.76 -16.12 19.79
CA LEU A 58 -2.73 -16.43 18.73
C LEU A 58 -3.70 -15.26 18.56
N PHE A 59 -4.24 -14.71 19.65
CA PHE A 59 -5.13 -13.55 19.59
C PHE A 59 -4.45 -12.35 18.95
N ASN A 60 -3.26 -11.95 19.40
CA ASN A 60 -2.53 -10.83 18.82
C ASN A 60 -2.24 -11.07 17.33
N LYS A 61 -1.74 -12.26 16.98
CA LYS A 61 -1.37 -12.59 15.61
C LYS A 61 -2.58 -12.70 14.66
N PHE A 62 -3.69 -13.27 15.12
CA PHE A 62 -4.85 -13.51 14.25
C PHE A 62 -5.92 -12.41 14.35
N SER A 63 -5.89 -11.57 15.38
CA SER A 63 -6.86 -10.47 15.54
C SER A 63 -6.27 -9.12 15.14
N LEU A 64 -5.05 -8.78 15.60
CA LEU A 64 -4.49 -7.45 15.33
C LEU A 64 -3.85 -7.38 13.94
N ASP A 65 -3.03 -8.37 13.56
CA ASP A 65 -2.38 -8.35 12.23
C ASP A 65 -3.41 -8.44 11.10
N ASN A 66 -4.47 -9.25 11.28
CA ASN A 66 -5.55 -9.35 10.29
C ASN A 66 -6.35 -8.06 10.20
N LYS A 67 -6.70 -7.43 11.34
CA LYS A 67 -7.41 -6.14 11.34
C LYS A 67 -6.54 -5.01 10.77
N PHE A 68 -5.23 -5.07 11.03
CA PHE A 68 -4.28 -4.14 10.43
C PHE A 68 -4.27 -4.30 8.92
N LEU A 69 -4.14 -5.53 8.41
CA LEU A 69 -4.15 -5.83 6.99
C LEU A 69 -5.48 -5.43 6.33
N GLU A 70 -6.61 -5.70 6.99
CA GLU A 70 -7.94 -5.29 6.54
C GLU A 70 -8.03 -3.77 6.39
N ASN A 71 -7.60 -3.00 7.40
CA ASN A 71 -7.57 -1.55 7.33
C ASN A 71 -6.65 -1.03 6.22
N GLN A 72 -5.50 -1.69 6.00
CA GLN A 72 -4.61 -1.33 4.90
C GLN A 72 -5.28 -1.57 3.55
N THR A 73 -5.89 -2.75 3.37
CA THR A 73 -6.63 -3.09 2.15
C THR A 73 -7.77 -2.11 1.88
N LEU A 74 -8.55 -1.72 2.90
CA LEU A 74 -9.59 -0.71 2.78
C LEU A 74 -9.03 0.64 2.34
N LYS A 75 -7.88 1.07 2.91
CA LYS A 75 -7.25 2.33 2.53
C LYS A 75 -6.69 2.31 1.11
N VAL A 76 -6.19 1.16 0.64
CA VAL A 76 -5.75 0.98 -0.75
C VAL A 76 -6.94 0.97 -1.72
N LEU A 77 -8.05 0.34 -1.34
CA LEU A 77 -9.30 0.37 -2.10
C LEU A 77 -9.83 1.80 -2.26
N GLU A 78 -9.83 2.58 -1.18
CA GLU A 78 -10.24 3.99 -1.18
C GLU A 78 -9.39 4.84 -2.14
N LEU A 79 -8.06 4.64 -2.13
CA LEU A 79 -7.16 5.30 -3.08
C LEU A 79 -7.45 4.86 -4.52
N ALA A 80 -7.62 3.56 -4.74
CA ALA A 80 -7.91 3.00 -6.07
C ALA A 80 -9.23 3.56 -6.63
N ASP A 81 -10.28 3.62 -5.82
CA ASP A 81 -11.59 4.16 -6.19
C ASP A 81 -11.51 5.67 -6.50
N TYR A 82 -10.82 6.44 -5.66
CA TYR A 82 -10.57 7.85 -5.91
C TYR A 82 -9.87 8.07 -7.25
N LEU A 83 -8.80 7.31 -7.55
CA LEU A 83 -8.04 7.44 -8.80
C LEU A 83 -8.83 6.98 -10.03
N LYS A 84 -9.64 5.92 -9.91
CA LYS A 84 -10.47 5.40 -11.02
C LYS A 84 -11.42 6.45 -11.58
N GLY A 85 -11.96 7.32 -10.73
CA GLY A 85 -12.85 8.41 -11.14
C GLY A 85 -12.15 9.62 -11.78
N LYS A 86 -10.81 9.62 -11.90
CA LYS A 86 -10.04 10.78 -12.37
C LYS A 86 -9.52 10.61 -13.78
N THR A 87 -9.58 11.70 -14.54
CA THR A 87 -8.94 11.84 -15.84
C THR A 87 -8.08 13.10 -15.81
N ILE A 88 -6.83 12.98 -16.23
CA ILE A 88 -5.88 14.07 -16.41
C ILE A 88 -5.82 14.40 -17.89
N LYS A 89 -5.93 15.66 -18.25
CA LYS A 89 -5.82 16.11 -19.64
C LYS A 89 -4.44 16.72 -19.86
N ILE A 90 -3.69 16.18 -20.82
CA ILE A 90 -2.39 16.67 -21.23
C ILE A 90 -2.54 17.31 -22.60
N LYS A 91 -2.39 18.63 -22.68
CA LYS A 91 -2.50 19.41 -23.92
C LYS A 91 -1.11 19.86 -24.37
N THR A 92 -0.84 19.64 -25.64
CA THR A 92 0.32 20.18 -26.36
C THR A 92 -0.17 21.02 -27.53
N GLU A 93 0.74 21.61 -28.30
CA GLU A 93 0.41 22.38 -29.51
C GLU A 93 -0.45 21.58 -30.51
N ASN A 94 -0.22 20.27 -30.64
CA ASN A 94 -0.77 19.43 -31.71
C ASN A 94 -1.78 18.39 -31.19
N PHE A 95 -1.67 17.99 -29.93
CA PHE A 95 -2.41 16.84 -29.39
C PHE A 95 -2.98 17.14 -28.01
N THR A 96 -4.14 16.54 -27.75
CA THR A 96 -4.70 16.43 -26.41
C THR A 96 -4.79 14.96 -26.07
N TYR A 97 -4.12 14.56 -25.00
CA TYR A 97 -4.14 13.20 -24.48
C TYR A 97 -4.90 13.17 -23.15
N TYR A 98 -5.81 12.21 -23.02
CA TYR A 98 -6.57 11.98 -21.79
C TYR A 98 -5.96 10.79 -21.05
N LEU A 99 -5.27 11.10 -19.97
CA LEU A 99 -4.62 10.14 -19.11
C LEU A 99 -5.59 9.68 -18.02
N ARG A 100 -5.78 8.37 -17.91
CA ARG A 100 -6.54 7.72 -16.83
C ARG A 100 -5.59 6.94 -15.93
N PHE A 101 -6.03 6.63 -14.71
CA PHE A 101 -5.27 5.85 -13.73
C PHE A 101 -5.42 4.33 -13.93
N ASN A 102 -5.26 3.87 -15.17
CA ASN A 102 -5.12 2.47 -15.55
C ASN A 102 -3.67 2.19 -15.99
N ILE A 103 -3.30 0.92 -16.16
CA ILE A 103 -2.03 0.57 -16.82
C ILE A 103 -2.18 0.91 -18.30
N ASP A 104 -1.26 1.72 -18.83
CA ASP A 104 -1.29 2.10 -20.25
C ASP A 104 -1.02 0.88 -21.14
N ASP A 105 -1.68 0.81 -22.30
CA ASP A 105 -1.41 -0.21 -23.32
C ASP A 105 0.03 -0.01 -23.82
N PRO A 106 0.91 -1.02 -23.82
CA PRO A 106 2.25 -0.93 -24.41
C PRO A 106 2.26 -0.45 -25.87
N LYS A 107 1.14 -0.56 -26.60
CA LYS A 107 1.00 -0.01 -27.95
C LYS A 107 0.99 1.52 -27.97
N LEU A 108 0.63 2.18 -26.87
CA LEU A 108 0.65 3.64 -26.74
C LEU A 108 2.02 4.22 -27.06
N GLU A 109 3.10 3.54 -26.65
CA GLU A 109 4.48 3.97 -26.91
C GLU A 109 4.81 4.02 -28.41
N LYS A 110 4.05 3.33 -29.25
CA LYS A 110 4.22 3.31 -30.71
C LYS A 110 3.38 4.36 -31.43
N GLU A 111 2.48 5.03 -30.72
CA GLU A 111 1.60 6.04 -31.31
C GLU A 111 2.37 7.33 -31.60
N LEU A 112 2.10 7.91 -32.78
CA LEU A 112 2.81 9.11 -33.25
C LEU A 112 2.66 10.29 -32.29
N PHE A 113 1.51 10.44 -31.64
CA PHE A 113 1.29 11.51 -30.67
C PHE A 113 2.13 11.31 -29.41
N TYR A 114 2.30 10.08 -28.93
CA TYR A 114 3.09 9.78 -27.75
C TYR A 114 4.56 10.14 -27.98
N GLU A 115 5.12 9.69 -29.10
CA GLU A 115 6.51 10.00 -29.48
C GLU A 115 6.80 11.49 -29.55
N LYS A 116 5.82 12.29 -30.01
CA LYS A 116 5.93 13.75 -30.07
C LYS A 116 5.72 14.46 -28.73
N MET A 117 5.13 13.79 -27.74
CA MET A 117 4.80 14.36 -26.43
C MET A 117 5.77 13.95 -25.33
N LYS A 118 6.35 12.74 -25.40
CA LYS A 118 7.06 12.09 -24.29
C LYS A 118 8.17 12.93 -23.65
N SER A 119 8.93 13.67 -24.46
CA SER A 119 10.03 14.53 -24.01
C SER A 119 9.61 15.92 -23.56
N LYS A 120 8.35 16.32 -23.78
CA LYS A 120 7.88 17.66 -23.42
C LYS A 120 7.84 17.83 -21.91
N THR A 121 8.24 19.01 -21.45
CA THR A 121 8.23 19.36 -20.02
C THR A 121 6.79 19.59 -19.58
N VAL A 122 6.41 18.94 -18.48
CA VAL A 122 5.11 19.12 -17.85
C VAL A 122 5.06 20.47 -17.16
N VAL A 123 4.02 21.22 -17.49
CA VAL A 123 3.64 22.44 -16.78
C VAL A 123 2.23 22.29 -16.24
N ILE A 124 2.03 22.78 -15.03
CA ILE A 124 0.76 22.65 -14.31
C ILE A 124 0.22 24.03 -13.93
N ASN A 125 -1.09 24.13 -13.81
CA ASN A 125 -1.67 25.16 -12.98
C ASN A 125 -1.63 24.69 -11.51
N PHE A 126 -1.06 25.50 -10.62
CA PHE A 126 -0.81 25.09 -9.24
C PHE A 126 -2.12 24.90 -8.44
N ASP A 127 -3.11 25.77 -8.64
CA ASP A 127 -4.40 25.66 -7.94
C ASP A 127 -5.13 24.37 -8.31
N ASP A 128 -5.18 24.06 -9.62
CA ASP A 128 -5.78 22.82 -10.13
C ASP A 128 -5.04 21.58 -9.61
N PHE A 129 -3.70 21.63 -9.62
CA PHE A 129 -2.88 20.55 -9.08
C PHE A 129 -3.08 20.35 -7.57
N SER A 130 -3.10 21.42 -6.77
CA SER A 130 -3.31 21.33 -5.32
C SER A 130 -4.64 20.68 -5.01
N LEU A 131 -5.72 21.16 -5.64
CA LEU A 131 -7.06 20.60 -5.45
C LEU A 131 -7.13 19.11 -5.80
N PHE A 132 -6.44 18.68 -6.85
CA PHE A 132 -6.36 17.27 -7.23
C PHE A 132 -5.57 16.43 -6.22
N THR A 133 -4.43 16.96 -5.75
CA THR A 133 -3.47 16.22 -4.91
C THR A 133 -3.80 16.25 -3.42
N ASP A 134 -4.55 17.22 -2.91
CA ASP A 134 -4.86 17.36 -1.49
C ASP A 134 -5.47 16.09 -0.90
N THR A 135 -6.49 15.52 -1.56
CA THR A 135 -7.12 14.26 -1.13
C THR A 135 -6.13 13.10 -1.15
N ILE A 136 -5.26 13.02 -2.15
CA ILE A 136 -4.25 11.95 -2.26
C ILE A 136 -3.20 12.09 -1.15
N LEU A 137 -2.78 13.32 -0.85
CA LEU A 137 -1.81 13.61 0.21
C LEU A 137 -2.39 13.34 1.59
N GLU A 138 -3.67 13.58 1.81
CA GLU A 138 -4.39 13.17 3.02
C GLU A 138 -4.38 11.64 3.19
N MET A 139 -4.74 10.90 2.13
CA MET A 139 -4.67 9.44 2.11
C MET A 139 -3.23 8.94 2.37
N LYS A 140 -2.22 9.59 1.78
CA LYS A 140 -0.80 9.27 1.98
C LYS A 140 -0.33 9.48 3.42
N ARG A 141 -0.89 10.45 4.15
CA ARG A 141 -0.56 10.68 5.58
C ARG A 141 -1.14 9.60 6.49
N SER A 142 -2.17 8.88 6.06
CA SER A 142 -2.76 7.78 6.82
C SER A 142 -1.73 6.72 7.19
N TYR A 143 -1.69 6.33 8.46
CA TYR A 143 -0.88 5.20 8.93
C TYR A 143 -1.26 3.89 8.21
N TRP A 144 -2.51 3.80 7.76
CA TRP A 144 -3.07 2.62 7.10
C TRP A 144 -2.68 2.49 5.63
N LEU A 145 -2.16 3.53 4.98
CA LEU A 145 -1.67 3.34 3.62
C LEU A 145 -0.33 2.57 3.65
N PRO A 146 -0.15 1.49 2.88
CA PRO A 146 1.10 0.76 2.83
C PRO A 146 2.27 1.63 2.39
N GLN A 147 3.44 1.40 2.99
CA GLN A 147 4.65 2.17 2.71
C GLN A 147 5.07 2.07 1.24
N GLU A 148 4.97 0.89 0.63
CA GLU A 148 5.30 0.69 -0.79
C GLU A 148 4.44 1.55 -1.73
N ILE A 149 3.15 1.77 -1.40
CA ILE A 149 2.26 2.66 -2.16
C ILE A 149 2.58 4.13 -1.86
N LYS A 150 2.85 4.49 -0.59
CA LYS A 150 3.24 5.85 -0.21
C LYS A 150 4.46 6.34 -0.99
N GLU A 151 5.45 5.48 -1.17
CA GLU A 151 6.65 5.77 -1.94
C GLU A 151 6.34 6.03 -3.42
N LYS A 152 5.37 5.30 -3.99
CA LYS A 152 4.96 5.53 -5.39
C LYS A 152 4.13 6.80 -5.57
N LEU A 153 3.57 7.37 -4.50
CA LEU A 153 2.89 8.66 -4.52
C LEU A 153 3.84 9.86 -4.44
N GLU A 154 5.15 9.67 -4.23
CA GLU A 154 6.11 10.78 -4.06
C GLU A 154 6.21 11.69 -5.29
N PHE A 155 5.86 11.23 -6.49
CA PHE A 155 5.91 12.12 -7.66
C PHE A 155 4.85 13.23 -7.65
N LEU A 156 3.81 13.07 -6.83
CA LEU A 156 2.81 14.11 -6.60
C LEU A 156 3.28 15.11 -5.52
N ASN A 157 4.43 14.89 -4.90
CA ASN A 157 5.01 15.78 -3.92
C ASN A 157 5.91 16.80 -4.63
N ILE A 158 5.29 17.93 -5.01
CA ILE A 158 6.00 19.05 -5.62
C ILE A 158 6.54 19.94 -4.49
N TYR A 159 7.85 20.15 -4.46
CA TYR A 159 8.50 20.96 -3.43
C TYR A 159 8.54 22.45 -3.77
N GLY A 160 8.27 22.79 -5.04
CA GLY A 160 8.22 24.16 -5.52
C GLY A 160 7.76 24.26 -6.97
N ILE A 161 7.42 25.47 -7.39
CA ILE A 161 7.08 25.81 -8.77
C ILE A 161 8.00 26.93 -9.24
N LYS A 162 8.26 26.99 -10.55
CA LYS A 162 8.99 28.09 -11.17
C LYS A 162 8.26 28.57 -12.41
N GLU A 163 8.45 29.83 -12.75
CA GLU A 163 7.99 30.40 -14.00
C GLU A 163 8.58 29.64 -15.19
N ILE A 164 7.85 29.64 -16.30
CA ILE A 164 8.32 29.06 -17.55
C ILE A 164 9.48 29.92 -18.04
N PRO A 165 10.69 29.36 -18.23
CA PRO A 165 11.83 30.12 -18.71
C PRO A 165 11.56 30.76 -20.08
N ASP A 166 11.97 32.01 -20.29
CA ASP A 166 11.76 32.75 -21.55
C ASP A 166 12.34 32.04 -22.79
N ASN A 167 13.37 31.21 -22.59
CA ASN A 167 14.04 30.46 -23.64
C ASN A 167 13.35 29.11 -23.98
N LEU A 168 12.27 28.75 -23.27
CA LEU A 168 11.58 27.50 -23.46
C LEU A 168 10.39 27.70 -24.41
N GLU A 169 10.54 27.24 -25.65
CA GLU A 169 9.48 27.34 -26.65
C GLU A 169 8.21 26.57 -26.22
N GLU A 170 7.02 27.10 -26.54
CA GLU A 170 5.74 26.45 -26.25
C GLU A 170 5.64 25.04 -26.88
N ALA A 171 6.35 24.81 -27.99
CA ALA A 171 6.48 23.51 -28.62
C ALA A 171 7.09 22.43 -27.70
N ASN A 172 7.88 22.81 -26.69
CA ASN A 172 8.52 21.89 -25.74
C ASN A 172 7.70 21.67 -24.46
N LEU A 173 6.49 22.24 -24.37
CA LEU A 173 5.65 22.20 -23.18
C LEU A 173 4.44 21.28 -23.35
N ALA A 174 4.07 20.65 -22.23
CA ALA A 174 2.83 19.89 -22.08
C ALA A 174 2.05 20.46 -20.89
N LYS A 175 0.94 21.14 -21.20
CA LYS A 175 0.02 21.73 -20.22
C LYS A 175 -0.87 20.63 -19.64
N VAL A 176 -0.74 20.37 -18.35
CA VAL A 176 -1.49 19.34 -17.64
C VAL A 176 -2.62 19.97 -16.85
N PHE A 177 -3.83 19.45 -17.06
CA PHE A 177 -5.06 19.86 -16.41
C PHE A 177 -5.63 18.67 -15.63
N PHE A 178 -5.95 18.89 -14.37
CA PHE A 178 -6.56 17.93 -13.47
C PHE A 178 -8.07 18.12 -13.34
N LYS A 179 -8.58 19.28 -13.79
CA LYS A 179 -10.01 19.60 -13.88
C LYS A 179 -10.37 20.08 -15.29
N ASP A 180 -11.57 19.72 -15.75
CA ASP A 180 -12.05 20.05 -17.12
C ASP A 180 -12.23 21.55 -17.39
N LYS A 181 -12.37 22.37 -16.33
CA LYS A 181 -12.52 23.82 -16.41
C LYS A 181 -11.53 24.50 -15.46
N SER A 182 -10.28 24.66 -15.90
CA SER A 182 -9.40 25.66 -15.31
C SER A 182 -9.75 27.02 -15.91
N ASN A 183 -10.14 27.97 -15.07
CA ASN A 183 -10.32 29.38 -15.46
C ASN A 183 -9.02 30.19 -15.30
N ASN A 184 -7.96 29.59 -14.72
CA ASN A 184 -6.66 30.24 -14.54
C ASN A 184 -5.70 29.88 -15.69
N GLU A 185 -5.07 30.91 -16.24
CA GLU A 185 -4.15 30.83 -17.39
C GLU A 185 -2.69 30.63 -16.98
N ASP A 186 -2.37 30.72 -15.69
CA ASP A 186 -1.00 30.63 -15.20
C ASP A 186 -0.53 29.18 -15.09
N PHE A 187 0.53 28.87 -15.84
CA PHE A 187 1.21 27.58 -15.86
C PHE A 187 2.64 27.73 -15.36
N TYR A 188 3.06 26.75 -14.56
CA TYR A 188 4.38 26.72 -13.95
C TYR A 188 5.06 25.38 -14.20
N VAL A 189 6.39 25.41 -14.26
CA VAL A 189 7.20 24.19 -14.27
C VAL A 189 7.32 23.67 -12.84
N THR A 190 7.11 22.37 -12.66
CA THR A 190 7.19 21.71 -11.35
C THR A 190 8.64 21.51 -10.91
N LEU A 191 8.87 21.46 -9.59
CA LEU A 191 10.14 21.00 -9.00
C LEU A 191 9.88 19.75 -8.14
N PRO A 192 10.42 18.57 -8.52
CA PRO A 192 11.30 18.32 -9.66
C PRO A 192 10.61 18.55 -11.01
N ASN A 193 11.40 18.91 -12.03
CA ASN A 193 10.90 18.96 -13.41
C ASN A 193 10.46 17.55 -13.81
N LEU A 194 9.30 17.43 -14.44
CA LEU A 194 8.79 16.17 -14.96
C LEU A 194 8.57 16.27 -16.46
N THR A 195 8.90 15.23 -17.20
CA THR A 195 8.44 15.07 -18.59
C THR A 195 7.11 14.32 -18.65
N VAL A 196 6.44 14.33 -19.81
CA VAL A 196 5.24 13.52 -20.03
C VAL A 196 5.55 12.03 -19.83
N GLU A 197 6.67 11.55 -20.34
CA GLU A 197 7.11 10.15 -20.17
C GLU A 197 7.26 9.78 -18.70
N GLU A 198 7.94 10.62 -17.91
CA GLU A 198 8.16 10.38 -16.49
C GLU A 198 6.85 10.37 -15.72
N LEU A 199 5.92 11.28 -16.04
CA LEU A 199 4.59 11.32 -15.44
C LEU A 199 3.83 10.01 -15.70
N LEU A 200 3.83 9.53 -16.95
CA LEU A 200 3.16 8.29 -17.34
C LEU A 200 3.79 7.06 -16.71
N LEU A 201 5.13 6.97 -16.70
CA LEU A 201 5.88 5.91 -16.04
C LEU A 201 5.56 5.85 -14.54
N LYS A 202 5.63 6.99 -13.84
CA LYS A 202 5.40 7.06 -12.38
C LYS A 202 3.96 6.70 -12.04
N LYS A 203 3.00 7.16 -12.84
CA LYS A 203 1.59 6.74 -12.75
C LYS A 203 1.45 5.22 -12.96
N ASN A 204 2.04 4.64 -14.01
CA ASN A 204 1.94 3.21 -14.29
C ASN A 204 2.54 2.36 -13.16
N ILE A 205 3.65 2.81 -12.57
CA ILE A 205 4.27 2.16 -11.40
C ILE A 205 3.31 2.20 -10.19
N LEU A 206 2.69 3.35 -9.91
CA LEU A 206 1.70 3.46 -8.83
C LEU A 206 0.52 2.50 -9.03
N VAL A 207 -0.08 2.50 -10.24
CA VAL A 207 -1.22 1.64 -10.57
C VAL A 207 -0.84 0.16 -10.44
N LYS A 208 0.35 -0.23 -10.90
CA LYS A 208 0.86 -1.59 -10.77
C LYS A 208 1.08 -2.00 -9.32
N GLU A 209 1.59 -1.10 -8.48
CA GLU A 209 1.79 -1.36 -7.05
C GLU A 209 0.44 -1.56 -6.33
N ILE A 210 -0.55 -0.73 -6.62
CA ILE A 210 -1.92 -0.88 -6.12
C ILE A 210 -2.47 -2.26 -6.49
N HIS A 211 -2.39 -2.65 -7.77
CA HIS A 211 -2.83 -3.97 -8.23
C HIS A 211 -2.09 -5.11 -7.52
N ASN A 212 -0.76 -5.03 -7.39
CA ASN A 212 0.05 -6.04 -6.73
C ASN A 212 -0.35 -6.21 -5.25
N TRP A 213 -0.55 -5.10 -4.54
CA TRP A 213 -0.99 -5.11 -3.14
C TRP A 213 -2.33 -5.84 -3.00
N LEU A 214 -3.31 -5.44 -3.79
CA LEU A 214 -4.67 -5.98 -3.70
C LEU A 214 -4.74 -7.45 -4.11
N ASN A 215 -4.03 -7.85 -5.17
CA ASN A 215 -3.93 -9.24 -5.57
C ASN A 215 -3.29 -10.11 -4.48
N LYS A 216 -2.31 -9.56 -3.75
CA LYS A 216 -1.59 -10.28 -2.69
C LYS A 216 -2.40 -10.43 -1.40
N TYR A 217 -3.24 -9.45 -1.08
CA TYR A 217 -3.82 -9.32 0.27
C TYR A 217 -5.34 -9.25 0.34
N SER A 218 -6.05 -9.14 -0.77
CA SER A 218 -7.52 -8.98 -0.75
C SER A 218 -8.30 -10.03 -1.51
N GLU A 219 -7.66 -10.87 -2.33
CA GLU A 219 -8.33 -11.73 -3.35
C GLU A 219 -9.27 -10.97 -4.31
N ILE A 220 -9.46 -9.65 -4.12
CA ILE A 220 -10.28 -8.78 -4.95
C ILE A 220 -9.47 -8.43 -6.20
N LYS A 221 -9.97 -8.88 -7.35
CA LYS A 221 -9.54 -8.38 -8.65
C LYS A 221 -10.18 -6.99 -8.85
N ILE A 222 -9.43 -5.93 -8.56
CA ILE A 222 -9.88 -4.59 -8.94
C ILE A 222 -9.74 -4.43 -10.44
N ASP A 223 -10.86 -4.09 -11.09
CA ASP A 223 -10.82 -3.54 -12.43
C ASP A 223 -10.61 -2.02 -12.35
N LEU A 224 -9.35 -1.59 -12.53
CA LEU A 224 -9.01 -0.18 -12.68
C LEU A 224 -9.30 0.33 -14.10
N LYS A 225 -9.69 -0.55 -15.02
CA LYS A 225 -10.25 -0.13 -16.27
C LYS A 225 -11.70 0.30 -16.05
N LEU A 226 -12.11 1.31 -16.80
CA LEU A 226 -13.52 1.65 -17.01
C LEU A 226 -13.99 0.91 -18.27
N GLU A 227 -13.64 -0.36 -18.42
CA GLU A 227 -14.28 -1.18 -19.44
C GLU A 227 -15.74 -1.41 -18.99
N GLU A 228 -16.69 -1.35 -19.92
CA GLU A 228 -18.06 -1.81 -19.62
C GLU A 228 -17.94 -3.21 -19.00
N PRO A 229 -18.68 -3.52 -17.91
CA PRO A 229 -18.67 -4.87 -17.37
C PRO A 229 -18.89 -5.84 -18.52
N GLU A 230 -18.00 -6.85 -18.63
CA GLU A 230 -17.96 -7.81 -19.73
C GLU A 230 -19.39 -8.05 -20.23
N LYS A 231 -19.67 -7.63 -21.47
CA LYS A 231 -20.96 -7.89 -22.11
C LYS A 231 -21.28 -9.35 -21.80
N TYR A 232 -22.35 -9.57 -21.03
CA TYR A 232 -22.87 -10.89 -20.73
C TYR A 232 -22.71 -11.72 -21.99
N ILE A 233 -21.91 -12.78 -21.90
CA ILE A 233 -21.77 -13.74 -22.98
C ILE A 233 -23.19 -14.22 -23.25
N ASP A 234 -23.79 -13.77 -24.35
CA ASP A 234 -25.04 -14.33 -24.84
C ASP A 234 -24.73 -15.78 -25.19
N GLU A 235 -25.02 -16.69 -24.26
CA GLU A 235 -25.06 -18.12 -24.53
C GLU A 235 -26.09 -18.35 -25.64
N LYS A 236 -25.59 -18.66 -26.84
CA LYS A 236 -26.37 -19.24 -27.95
C LYS A 236 -26.25 -20.75 -27.93
#